data_AF-A0AAV1TC69-F1
#
_entry.id   AF-A0AAV1TC69-F1
#
_cell.length_a   1.000
_cell.length_b   1.000
_cell.length_c   1.000
_cell.angle_alpha   90.00
_cell.angle_beta   90.00
_cell.angle_gamma   90.00
#
_symmetry.space_group_name_H-M   'P 1'
#
loop_
_entity.id
_entity.type
_entity.pdbx_description
1 polymer ?
#
loop_
_entity_poly.entity_id
_entity_poly.type
_entity_poly.pdbx_seq_one_letter_code
_entity_poly.pdbx_strand_id
1 'polypeptide(L)' 'MILEPVQVFPPLPHLLVDSSGGQRFLVERVLNHRDVNGVRTSYLVCWRGCLPA' A
#
# COMPACT_ATOMS: atom_id res chain seq x y z
N MET A 1 -14.71 11.33 23.33
CA MET A 1 -13.48 11.55 22.53
C MET A 1 -13.05 10.17 22.06
N ILE A 2 -13.41 9.78 20.82
CA ILE A 2 -13.04 8.47 20.29
C ILE A 2 -11.67 8.65 19.65
N LEU A 3 -10.66 8.00 20.21
CA LEU A 3 -9.35 7.90 19.59
C LEU A 3 -9.50 6.90 18.43
N GLU A 4 -9.65 7.42 17.21
CA GLU A 4 -9.52 6.60 16.01
C GLU A 4 -8.15 5.90 16.10
N PRO A 5 -8.08 4.56 15.99
CA PRO A 5 -6.80 3.88 16.08
C PRO A 5 -5.91 4.39 14.97
N VAL A 6 -4.81 5.06 15.34
CA VAL A 6 -3.73 5.36 14.42
C VAL A 6 -3.29 4.03 13.83
N GLN A 7 -3.65 3.77 12.59
CA GLN A 7 -3.14 2.62 11.84
C GLN A 7 -1.65 2.85 11.59
N VAL A 8 -0.86 2.40 12.56
CA VAL A 8 0.59 2.29 12.43
C VAL A 8 0.83 1.14 11.48
N PHE A 9 0.95 1.43 10.19
CA PHE A 9 1.46 0.46 9.23
C PHE A 9 2.89 0.13 9.64
N PRO A 10 3.25 -1.16 9.88
CA PRO A 10 4.64 -1.50 10.07
C PRO A 10 5.40 -1.06 8.81
N PRO A 11 6.61 -0.47 8.95
CA PRO A 11 7.44 -0.19 7.78
C PRO A 11 7.78 -1.52 7.13
N LEU A 12 6.99 -1.91 6.13
CA LEU A 12 7.29 -3.08 5.30
C LEU A 12 8.57 -2.73 4.54
N PRO A 13 9.66 -3.49 4.70
CA PRO A 13 10.88 -3.25 3.93
C PRO A 13 10.54 -3.45 2.45
N HIS A 14 10.38 -2.34 1.73
CA HIS A 14 10.25 -2.24 0.28
C HIS A 14 9.44 -3.37 -0.39
N LEU A 15 8.11 -3.29 -0.32
CA LEU A 15 7.22 -4.28 -0.93
C LEU A 15 7.41 -4.30 -2.47
N LEU A 16 7.76 -5.45 -3.04
CA LEU A 16 7.74 -5.69 -4.48
C LEU A 16 6.37 -6.23 -4.90
N VAL A 17 5.75 -5.59 -5.89
CA VAL A 17 4.47 -6.02 -6.45
C VAL A 17 4.70 -6.54 -7.86
N ASP A 18 4.34 -7.80 -8.11
CA ASP A 18 4.35 -8.40 -9.44
C ASP A 18 3.15 -7.89 -10.27
N SER A 19 3.42 -7.54 -11.53
CA SER A 19 2.39 -7.28 -12.53
C SER A 19 2.06 -8.54 -13.32
N SER A 20 0.92 -8.53 -14.01
CA SER A 20 0.52 -9.63 -14.91
C SER A 20 1.52 -9.88 -16.05
N GLY A 21 2.36 -8.89 -16.38
CA GLY A 21 3.43 -9.01 -17.38
C GLY A 21 4.77 -9.53 -16.82
N GLY A 22 4.81 -9.96 -15.56
CA GLY A 22 6.05 -10.43 -14.90
C GLY A 22 7.01 -9.31 -14.49
N GLN A 23 6.61 -8.04 -14.62
CA GLN A 23 7.39 -6.90 -14.16
C GLN A 23 7.13 -6.66 -12.67
N ARG A 24 8.18 -6.28 -11.92
CA ARG A 24 8.07 -5.96 -10.50
C ARG A 24 8.21 -4.47 -10.26
N PHE A 25 7.34 -3.95 -9.41
CA PHE A 25 7.33 -2.55 -9.00
C PHE A 25 7.64 -2.44 -7.51
N LEU A 26 8.49 -1.48 -7.16
CA LEU A 26 8.84 -1.22 -5.76
C LEU A 26 7.86 -0.22 -5.17
N VAL A 27 7.21 -0.61 -4.08
CA VAL A 27 6.41 0.30 -3.26
C VAL A 27 7.33 1.06 -2.32
N GLU A 28 7.24 2.38 -2.37
CA GLU A 28 7.93 3.28 -1.44
C GLU A 28 7.14 3.43 -0.15
N ARG A 29 5.81 3.60 -0.26
CA ARG A 29 4.94 3.79 0.91
C ARG A 29 3.52 3.27 0.64
N VAL A 30 2.91 2.65 1.65
CA VAL A 30 1.46 2.40 1.66
C VAL A 30 0.76 3.65 2.18
N LEU A 31 -0.14 4.22 1.39
CA LEU A 31 -0.87 5.44 1.70
C LEU A 31 -2.20 5.14 2.37
N ASN A 32 -2.87 4.07 1.94
CA ASN A 32 -4.15 3.66 2.48
C ASN A 32 -4.43 2.18 2.17
N HIS A 33 -5.46 1.62 2.79
CA HIS A 33 -6.02 0.33 2.45
C HIS A 33 -7.55 0.41 2.52
N ARG A 34 -8.22 -0.51 1.85
CA ARG A 34 -9.65 -0.68 1.92
C ARG A 34 -9.96 -2.16 1.95
N ASP A 35 -10.69 -2.56 2.98
CA ASP A 35 -11.27 -3.88 3.05
C ASP A 35 -12.64 -3.88 2.38
N VAL A 36 -12.85 -4.84 1.47
CA VAL A 36 -14.15 -5.08 0.84
C VAL A 36 -14.74 -6.31 1.50
N ASN A 37 -15.63 -6.07 2.48
CA ASN A 37 -16.40 -7.09 3.20
C ASN A 37 -15.56 -8.27 3.74
N GLY A 38 -14.31 -8.03 4.13
CA GLY A 38 -13.40 -9.06 4.63
C GLY A 38 -12.94 -10.10 3.59
N VAL A 39 -13.34 -9.97 2.33
CA VAL A 39 -12.97 -10.88 1.24
C VAL A 39 -11.67 -10.46 0.58
N ARG A 40 -11.43 -9.16 0.48
CA ARG A 40 -10.28 -8.61 -0.20
C ARG A 40 -9.84 -7.30 0.43
N THR A 41 -8.55 -7.20 0.70
CA THR A 41 -7.89 -5.93 1.04
C THR A 41 -7.22 -5.37 -0.20
N SER A 42 -7.53 -4.12 -0.52
CA SER A 42 -6.88 -3.36 -1.58
C SER A 42 -6.02 -2.28 -0.95
N TYR A 43 -4.86 -1.98 -1.53
CA TYR A 43 -3.92 -0.99 -1.02
C TYR A 43 -3.74 0.16 -2.01
N LEU A 44 -3.74 1.38 -1.50
CA LEU A 44 -3.24 2.55 -2.21
C LEU A 44 -1.76 2.70 -1.87
N VAL A 45 -0.90 2.69 -2.87
CA VAL A 45 0.55 2.72 -2.70
C VAL A 45 1.18 3.87 -3.49
N CYS A 46 2.26 4.42 -2.94
CA CYS A 46 3.20 5.28 -3.65
C CYS A 46 4.31 4.39 -4.24
N TRP A 47 4.45 4.39 -5.55
CA TRP A 47 5.52 3.68 -6.24
C TRP A 47 6.82 4.46 -6.15
N ARG A 48 7.94 3.76 -5.90
CA ARG A 48 9.24 4.42 -5.83
C ARG A 48 9.59 5.03 -7.19
N GLY A 49 9.95 6.31 -7.18
CA GLY A 49 10.31 7.05 -8.39
C GLY A 49 9.12 7.62 -9.17
N CYS A 50 7.89 7.44 -8.68
CA CYS A 50 6.72 8.09 -9.23
C CYS A 50 6.47 9.40 -8.45
N LEU A 51 7.11 10.49 -8.88
CA LEU A 51 6.76 11.82 -8.37
C LEU A 51 5.39 12.22 -8.94
N PRO A 52 4.44 12.73 -8.14
CA PRO A 52 3.27 13.39 -8.71
C PRO A 52 3.74 14.61 -9.49
N ALA A 53 3.32 14.70 -10.77
CA ALA A 53 3.51 15.88 -11.60
C ALA A 53 2.68 17.07 -11.10
#